data_AF-A0A077NAT8-F1
#
_entry.id   AF-A0A077NAT8-F1
#
_cell.length_a   1.000
_cell.length_b   1.000
_cell.length_c   1.000
_cell.angle_alpha   90.00
_cell.angle_beta   90.00
_cell.angle_gamma   90.00
#
_symmetry.space_group_name_H-M   'P 1'
#
loop_
_entity.id
_entity.type
_entity.pdbx_description
1 polymer ?
#
loop_
_entity_poly.entity_id
_entity_poly.type
_entity_poly.pdbx_seq_one_letter_code
_entity_poly.pdbx_strand_id
1 'polypeptide(L)'
;MENTSLLARRRKSFVNAFFEHLRKKGKASSFKRKVNGIEYQIDLDDKVFTQALITLYENKVCKAARMNEQQIINYYAEYFNNYGNLTPAGKEFISFITELIAKQLHQKDLGNDKTKK
;
A
#
# COMPACT_ATOMS: atom_id res chain seq x y z
N MET A 1 18.16 20.35 -4.53
CA MET A 1 17.19 19.74 -3.58
C MET A 1 15.99 19.29 -4.39
N GLU A 2 15.68 18.00 -4.41
CA GLU A 2 14.53 17.50 -5.15
C GLU A 2 13.24 18.14 -4.61
N ASN A 3 12.55 18.91 -5.46
CA ASN A 3 11.19 19.40 -5.20
C ASN A 3 10.21 18.21 -5.24
N THR A 4 10.31 17.34 -4.25
CA THR A 4 9.37 16.25 -4.04
C THR A 4 8.03 16.85 -3.63
N SER A 5 6.98 16.57 -4.42
CA SER A 5 5.59 16.96 -4.13
C SER A 5 5.21 16.56 -2.69
N LEU A 6 4.32 17.36 -2.07
CA LEU A 6 3.79 17.08 -0.74
C LEU A 6 3.21 15.66 -0.65
N LEU A 7 2.55 15.18 -1.71
CA LEU A 7 2.03 13.82 -1.78
C LEU A 7 3.15 12.77 -1.70
N ALA A 8 4.25 12.97 -2.43
CA ALA A 8 5.40 12.06 -2.39
C ALA A 8 6.03 12.02 -0.98
N ARG A 9 6.12 13.16 -0.30
CA ARG A 9 6.59 13.24 1.09
C ARG A 9 5.67 12.50 2.05
N ARG A 10 4.35 12.69 1.93
CA ARG A 10 3.36 11.99 2.76
C ARG A 10 3.40 10.48 2.58
N ARG A 11 3.53 10.01 1.33
CA ARG A 11 3.72 8.60 1.03
C ARG A 11 4.96 8.05 1.72
N LYS A 12 6.10 8.72 1.59
CA LYS A 12 7.36 8.32 2.24
C LYS A 12 7.23 8.28 3.77
N SER A 13 6.60 9.29 4.37
CA SER A 13 6.35 9.31 5.82
C SER A 13 5.49 8.13 6.27
N PHE A 14 4.43 7.81 5.53
CA PHE A 14 3.58 6.67 5.85
C PHE A 14 4.31 5.33 5.72
N VAL A 15 5.09 5.13 4.65
CA VAL A 15 5.92 3.94 4.45
C VAL A 15 6.92 3.76 5.59
N ASN A 16 7.61 4.84 5.98
CA ASN A 16 8.54 4.82 7.12
C ASN A 16 7.82 4.47 8.42
N ALA A 17 6.68 5.12 8.71
CA ALA A 17 5.89 4.85 9.91
C ALA A 17 5.45 3.38 10.00
N PHE A 18 5.12 2.77 8.86
CA PHE A 18 4.78 1.35 8.78
C PHE A 18 5.97 0.44 9.09
N PHE A 19 7.12 0.63 8.44
CA PHE A 19 8.28 -0.22 8.69
C PHE A 19 8.83 -0.04 10.11
N GLU A 20 8.80 1.18 10.64
CA GLU A 20 9.14 1.43 12.04
C GLU A 20 8.17 0.73 12.99
N HIS A 21 6.86 0.72 12.68
CA HIS A 21 5.87 -0.01 13.46
C HIS A 21 6.15 -1.51 13.52
N LEU A 22 6.50 -2.12 12.39
CA LEU A 22 6.87 -3.53 12.32
C LEU A 22 8.16 -3.82 13.09
N ARG A 23 9.20 -2.99 12.89
CA ARG A 23 10.48 -3.08 13.60
C ARG A 23 10.31 -3.04 15.11
N LYS A 24 9.55 -2.08 15.62
CA LYS A 24 9.24 -1.94 17.06
C LYS A 24 8.51 -3.16 17.64
N LYS A 25 7.81 -3.92 16.81
CA LYS A 25 7.07 -5.13 17.19
C LYS A 25 7.83 -6.43 16.90
N GLY A 26 9.05 -6.37 16.34
CA GLY A 26 9.79 -7.55 15.92
C GLY A 26 9.07 -8.36 14.84
N LYS A 27 8.23 -7.72 14.01
CA LYS A 27 7.45 -8.38 12.96
C LYS A 27 8.09 -8.21 11.60
N ALA A 28 8.00 -9.24 10.76
CA ALA A 28 8.36 -9.17 9.35
C ALA A 28 7.33 -8.37 8.54
N SER A 29 7.76 -7.79 7.43
CA SER A 29 6.90 -7.13 6.44
C SER A 29 6.33 -8.10 5.39
N SER A 30 6.06 -9.33 5.82
CA SER A 30 5.50 -10.40 4.98
C SER A 30 4.08 -10.73 5.42
N PHE A 31 3.15 -10.77 4.46
CA PHE A 31 1.73 -10.96 4.71
C PHE A 31 1.16 -12.06 3.83
N LYS A 32 0.39 -12.97 4.41
CA LYS A 32 -0.36 -13.96 3.67
C LYS A 32 -1.77 -13.46 3.39
N ARG A 33 -2.21 -13.53 2.14
CA ARG A 33 -3.55 -13.12 1.69
C ARG A 33 -4.16 -14.21 0.83
N LYS A 34 -5.45 -14.49 1.04
CA LYS A 34 -6.20 -15.47 0.27
C LYS A 34 -7.14 -14.76 -0.70
N VAL A 35 -7.02 -15.05 -1.98
CA VAL A 35 -7.91 -14.53 -3.04
C VAL A 35 -8.50 -15.72 -3.76
N ASN A 36 -9.84 -15.86 -3.74
CA ASN A 36 -10.56 -16.94 -4.41
C ASN A 36 -10.02 -18.35 -4.11
N GLY A 37 -9.63 -18.62 -2.86
CA GLY A 37 -9.07 -19.92 -2.49
C GLY A 37 -7.55 -20.04 -2.59
N ILE A 38 -6.88 -19.15 -3.34
CA ILE A 38 -5.45 -19.18 -3.59
C ILE A 38 -4.71 -18.28 -2.58
N GLU A 39 -3.69 -18.82 -1.91
CA GLU A 39 -2.83 -18.07 -0.99
C GLU A 39 -1.69 -17.36 -1.73
N TYR A 40 -1.52 -16.08 -1.44
CA TYR A 40 -0.46 -15.21 -1.93
C TYR A 40 0.37 -14.70 -0.75
N GLN A 41 1.69 -14.84 -0.86
CA GLN A 41 2.63 -14.19 0.05
C GLN A 41 3.01 -12.82 -0.52
N ILE A 42 2.81 -11.78 0.29
CA ILE A 42 3.10 -10.39 -0.03
C ILE A 42 4.26 -9.93 0.84
N ASP A 43 5.45 -9.92 0.26
CA ASP A 43 6.63 -9.35 0.89
C ASP A 43 6.73 -7.86 0.52
N LEU A 44 6.60 -7.00 1.52
CA LEU A 44 6.71 -5.56 1.36
C LEU A 44 8.13 -5.10 1.68
N ASP A 45 8.79 -4.53 0.69
CA ASP A 45 9.91 -3.60 0.88
C ASP A 45 9.47 -2.16 0.53
N ASP A 46 10.34 -1.18 0.78
CA ASP A 46 10.07 0.23 0.52
C ASP A 46 9.62 0.50 -0.93
N LYS A 47 10.25 -0.15 -1.91
CA LYS A 47 9.95 0.05 -3.33
C LYS A 47 8.63 -0.60 -3.71
N VAL A 48 8.43 -1.86 -3.34
CA VAL A 48 7.19 -2.60 -3.60
C VAL A 48 6.00 -1.87 -2.97
N PHE A 49 6.15 -1.44 -1.72
CA PHE A 49 5.08 -0.77 -1.01
C PHE A 49 4.77 0.60 -1.62
N THR A 50 5.79 1.42 -1.88
CA THR A 50 5.63 2.71 -2.55
C THR A 50 4.96 2.56 -3.92
N GLN A 51 5.38 1.57 -4.71
CA GLN A 51 4.79 1.33 -6.03
C GLN A 51 3.33 0.89 -5.94
N ALA A 52 2.98 0.04 -4.96
CA ALA A 52 1.59 -0.38 -4.73
C ALA A 52 0.71 0.81 -4.34
N LEU A 53 1.19 1.69 -3.46
CA LEU A 53 0.50 2.92 -3.09
C LEU A 53 0.21 3.80 -4.31
N ILE A 54 1.19 4.01 -5.19
CA ILE A 54 0.99 4.79 -6.41
C ILE A 54 0.01 4.10 -7.37
N THR A 55 0.27 2.84 -7.70
CA THR A 55 -0.39 2.17 -8.83
C THR A 55 -1.75 1.58 -8.49
N LEU A 56 -1.90 1.03 -7.29
CA LEU A 56 -3.12 0.35 -6.87
C LEU A 56 -4.02 1.25 -6.06
N TYR A 57 -3.47 2.07 -5.18
CA TYR A 57 -4.28 2.96 -4.36
C TYR A 57 -4.55 4.29 -5.05
N GLU A 58 -3.53 5.09 -5.34
CA GLU A 58 -3.72 6.44 -5.87
C GLU A 58 -4.29 6.41 -7.30
N ASN A 59 -3.66 5.68 -8.21
CA ASN A 59 -4.04 5.67 -9.62
C ASN A 59 -5.29 4.85 -9.96
N LYS A 60 -5.69 3.91 -9.09
CA LYS A 60 -6.91 3.10 -9.30
C LYS A 60 -8.01 3.48 -8.32
N VAL A 61 -7.82 3.28 -7.02
CA VAL A 61 -8.87 3.51 -6.02
C VAL A 61 -9.22 5.00 -5.92
N CYS A 62 -8.24 5.86 -5.66
CA CYS A 62 -8.48 7.30 -5.48
C CYS A 62 -8.96 7.95 -6.79
N LYS A 63 -8.34 7.58 -7.92
CA LYS A 63 -8.75 8.06 -9.24
C LYS A 63 -10.17 7.63 -9.61
N ALA A 64 -10.57 6.38 -9.33
CA ALA A 64 -11.94 5.92 -9.55
C ALA A 64 -12.95 6.68 -8.68
N ALA A 65 -12.55 7.04 -7.46
CA ALA A 65 -13.33 7.89 -6.56
C ALA A 65 -13.28 9.39 -6.91
N ARG A 66 -12.63 9.77 -8.03
CA ARG A 66 -12.43 11.17 -8.47
C ARG A 66 -11.79 12.06 -7.41
N MET A 67 -10.94 11.48 -6.56
CA MET A 67 -10.21 12.22 -5.54
C MET A 67 -9.14 13.11 -6.18
N ASN A 68 -9.02 14.33 -5.70
CA ASN A 68 -7.91 15.23 -6.05
C ASN A 68 -6.68 14.99 -5.16
N GLU A 69 -5.54 15.56 -5.53
CA GLU A 69 -4.27 15.37 -4.80
C GLU A 69 -4.38 15.77 -3.32
N GLN A 70 -5.07 16.88 -3.02
CA GLN A 70 -5.24 17.36 -1.65
C GLN A 70 -6.03 16.37 -0.77
N GLN A 71 -7.07 15.74 -1.32
CA GLN A 71 -7.83 14.70 -0.61
C GLN A 71 -6.94 13.48 -0.32
N ILE A 72 -6.14 13.04 -1.29
CA ILE A 72 -5.21 11.91 -1.10
C ILE A 72 -4.18 12.24 -0.01
N ILE A 73 -3.62 13.46 -0.03
CA ILE A 73 -2.70 13.96 1.01
C ILE A 73 -3.35 13.92 2.39
N ASN A 74 -4.62 14.33 2.49
CA ASN A 74 -5.35 14.32 3.76
C ASN A 74 -5.55 12.89 4.28
N TYR A 75 -5.95 11.95 3.43
CA TYR A 75 -6.05 10.53 3.83
C TYR A 75 -4.72 9.97 4.35
N TYR A 76 -3.60 10.27 3.68
CA TYR A 76 -2.30 9.85 4.19
C TYR A 76 -1.99 10.44 5.57
N ALA A 77 -2.39 11.69 5.82
CA ALA A 77 -2.20 12.33 7.11
C ALA A 77 -3.04 11.68 8.24
N GLU A 78 -4.13 10.99 7.91
CA GLU A 78 -4.92 10.23 8.87
C GLU A 78 -4.29 8.88 9.24
N TYR A 79 -3.40 8.35 8.40
CA TYR A 79 -2.79 7.02 8.60
C TYR A 79 -1.61 7.00 9.59
N PHE A 80 -1.02 8.17 9.87
CA PHE A 80 0.06 8.29 10.85
C PHE A 80 -0.07 9.58 11.65
N ASN A 81 0.32 9.55 12.91
CA ASN A 81 0.30 10.74 13.76
C ASN A 81 1.58 11.58 13.61
N ASN A 82 1.60 12.76 14.22
CA ASN A 82 2.75 13.68 14.19
C ASN A 82 4.04 13.10 14.78
N TYR A 83 3.96 11.98 15.51
CA TYR A 83 5.11 11.26 16.06
C TYR A 83 5.60 10.13 15.15
N GLY A 84 5.07 10.02 13.92
CA GLY A 84 5.45 8.98 12.96
C GLY A 84 4.91 7.59 13.31
N ASN A 85 3.91 7.49 14.18
CA ASN A 85 3.29 6.21 14.53
C ASN A 85 2.00 5.99 13.75
N LEU A 86 1.76 4.75 13.31
CA LEU A 86 0.51 4.36 12.66
C LEU A 86 -0.71 4.55 13.56
N THR A 87 -1.74 5.18 13.01
CA THR A 87 -3.08 5.27 13.62
C THR A 87 -3.84 3.94 13.45
N PRO A 88 -5.00 3.74 14.11
CA PRO A 88 -5.88 2.61 13.82
C PRO A 88 -6.25 2.53 12.34
N ALA A 89 -6.67 3.64 11.73
CA ALA A 89 -6.97 3.73 10.31
C ALA A 89 -5.75 3.34 9.44
N GLY A 90 -4.54 3.79 9.81
CA GLY A 90 -3.32 3.40 9.11
C GLY A 90 -3.05 1.90 9.15
N LYS A 91 -3.35 1.23 10.26
CA LYS A 91 -3.21 -0.24 10.38
C LYS A 91 -4.24 -0.99 9.53
N GLU A 92 -5.48 -0.51 9.51
CA GLU A 92 -6.53 -1.08 8.64
C GLU A 92 -6.18 -0.89 7.17
N PHE A 93 -5.61 0.27 6.82
CA PHE A 93 -5.16 0.56 5.47
C PHE A 93 -4.05 -0.39 4.99
N ILE A 94 -3.15 -0.86 5.88
CA ILE A 94 -2.20 -1.94 5.53
C ILE A 94 -2.93 -3.21 5.10
N SER A 95 -4.05 -3.53 5.77
CA SER A 95 -4.82 -4.70 5.39
C SER A 95 -5.43 -4.55 4.00
N PHE A 96 -5.98 -3.37 3.73
CA PHE A 96 -6.54 -3.02 2.44
C PHE A 96 -5.50 -3.05 1.31
N ILE A 97 -4.35 -2.39 1.47
CA ILE A 97 -3.34 -2.33 0.40
C ILE A 97 -2.71 -3.70 0.11
N THR A 98 -2.48 -4.54 1.14
CA THR A 98 -1.98 -5.90 0.93
C THR A 98 -3.00 -6.79 0.21
N GLU A 99 -4.29 -6.59 0.43
CA GLU A 99 -5.34 -7.24 -0.34
C GLU A 99 -5.36 -6.79 -1.81
N LEU A 100 -5.18 -5.48 -2.08
CA LEU A 100 -5.09 -4.99 -3.46
C LEU A 100 -3.90 -5.61 -4.21
N ILE A 101 -2.75 -5.74 -3.55
CA ILE A 101 -1.57 -6.39 -4.15
C ILE A 101 -1.89 -7.86 -4.46
N ALA A 102 -2.47 -8.60 -3.50
CA ALA A 102 -2.85 -10.00 -3.71
C ALA A 102 -3.84 -10.16 -4.89
N LYS A 103 -4.85 -9.28 -4.98
CA LYS A 103 -5.79 -9.24 -6.11
C LYS A 103 -5.08 -8.98 -7.44
N GLN A 104 -4.09 -8.07 -7.46
CA GLN A 104 -3.31 -7.81 -8.68
C GLN A 104 -2.47 -9.03 -9.10
N LEU A 105 -1.82 -9.71 -8.16
CA LEU A 105 -1.06 -10.94 -8.43
C LEU A 105 -2.00 -12.02 -9.00
N HIS A 106 -3.14 -12.23 -8.36
CA HIS A 106 -4.14 -13.18 -8.83
C HIS A 106 -4.63 -12.89 -10.26
N GLN A 107 -4.91 -11.62 -10.56
CA GLN A 107 -5.29 -11.21 -11.93
C GLN A 107 -4.19 -11.48 -12.95
N LYS A 108 -2.92 -11.28 -12.59
CA LYS A 108 -1.77 -11.59 -13.46
C LYS A 108 -1.64 -13.09 -13.72
N ASP A 109 -1.83 -13.93 -12.70
CA ASP A 109 -1.80 -15.38 -12.85
C ASP A 109 -2.89 -15.86 -13.81
N LEU A 110 -4.12 -15.38 -13.63
CA LEU A 110 -5.24 -15.71 -14.52
C LEU A 110 -5.03 -15.19 -15.95
N GLY A 111 -4.38 -14.04 -16.11
CA GLY A 111 -4.04 -13.48 -17.42
C GLY A 111 -2.94 -14.27 -18.14
N ASN A 112 -1.94 -14.74 -17.39
CA ASN A 112 -0.84 -15.55 -17.92
C ASN A 112 -1.25 -16.99 -18.26
N ASP A 113 -2.30 -17.52 -17.63
CA ASP A 113 -2.87 -18.82 -17.99
C ASP A 113 -3.56 -18.79 -19.36
N LYS A 114 -4.20 -17.67 -19.70
CA LYS A 114 -4.90 -17.48 -20.99
C LYS A 114 -3.99 -17.30 -22.20
N THR A 115 -2.74 -16.91 -22.01
CA THR A 115 -1.75 -16.75 -23.10
C THR A 115 -0.91 -18.00 -23.35
N LYS A 116 -1.09 -19.07 -22.56
CA LYS A 116 -0.42 -20.37 -22.72
C LYS A 116 -1.28 -21.44 -23.42
N LYS A 117 -2.43 -21.07 -23.98
CA LYS A 117 -3.34 -21.97 -24.71
C LYS A 117 -3.43 -21.61 -26.18
#